data_AF-A0A4Y3M047-F1
#
_entry.id   AF-A0A4Y3M047-F1
#
_cell.length_a   1.000
_cell.length_b   1.000
_cell.length_c   1.000
_cell.angle_alpha   90.00
_cell.angle_beta   90.00
_cell.angle_gamma   90.00
#
_symmetry.space_group_name_H-M   'P 1'
#
loop_
_entity.id
_entity.type
_entity.pdbx_description
1 polymer ?
#
loop_
_entity_poly.entity_id
_entity_poly.type
_entity_poly.pdbx_seq_one_letter_code
_entity_poly.pdbx_strand_id
1 'polypeptide(L)'
;MAYSPRSGYVYIPAQQLPEPFKANEHMQLHKIGVNLGIDMTGLPADPKVLEAVSKTVQGWLLAWDPVAGKPAFRVEHSAPWNGGVLATGGDLVFQGLSTGTFEAYDANTGKTLFQFDAHTGIVAPPVSYAVGGRQYVAIEVGWGGAFPLMGGALARIRNTSINHSRLLVFALNGHDSLPPETRQSQRPVKTAQTFDQKKAQEGYGIYQNYCMACHGDNAVSGGVLPDLRWSGALESMQGFHAVVGRGALANYGMPKFSDVLKSSEIEEIRNFLISRNH
;
A
#
# COMPACT_ATOMS: atom_id res chain seq x y z
N MET A 1 -5.53 3.16 17.11
CA MET A 1 -6.08 2.41 18.26
C MET A 1 -7.13 3.26 18.93
N ALA A 2 -8.09 2.65 19.64
CA ALA A 2 -9.10 3.34 20.43
C ALA A 2 -9.36 2.59 21.73
N TYR A 3 -9.69 3.29 22.81
CA TYR A 3 -10.07 2.70 24.09
C TYR A 3 -11.55 2.97 24.37
N SER A 4 -12.27 1.97 24.87
CA SER A 4 -13.64 2.14 25.37
C SER A 4 -13.69 1.92 26.88
N PRO A 5 -14.01 2.96 27.68
CA PRO A 5 -14.23 2.80 29.12
C PRO A 5 -15.40 1.86 29.46
N ARG A 6 -16.34 1.65 28.53
CA ARG A 6 -17.52 0.81 28.76
C ARG A 6 -17.21 -0.69 28.68
N SER A 7 -16.49 -1.11 27.64
CA SER A 7 -16.05 -2.50 27.50
C SER A 7 -14.76 -2.79 28.27
N GLY A 8 -14.00 -1.75 28.62
CA GLY A 8 -12.68 -1.87 29.23
C GLY A 8 -11.58 -2.26 28.24
N TYR A 9 -11.88 -2.39 26.94
CA TYR A 9 -10.92 -2.86 25.94
C TYR A 9 -10.23 -1.74 25.17
N VAL A 10 -8.99 -2.03 24.74
CA VAL A 10 -8.24 -1.28 23.74
C VAL A 10 -8.36 -2.00 22.40
N TYR A 11 -8.91 -1.33 21.39
CA TYR A 11 -9.02 -1.83 20.02
C TYR A 11 -7.80 -1.41 19.22
N ILE A 12 -7.08 -2.40 18.68
CA ILE A 12 -5.80 -2.22 18.00
C ILE A 12 -5.93 -2.78 16.58
N PRO A 13 -5.73 -1.95 15.53
CA PRO A 13 -5.56 -2.46 14.17
C PRO A 13 -4.17 -3.12 14.12
N ALA A 14 -4.16 -4.45 14.25
CA ALA A 14 -2.95 -5.24 14.35
C ALA A 14 -2.66 -5.93 13.02
N GLN A 15 -1.39 -6.25 12.81
CA GLN A 15 -0.92 -6.87 11.57
C GLN A 15 0.35 -7.67 11.82
N GLN A 16 0.59 -8.63 10.93
CA GLN A 16 1.84 -9.34 10.79
C GLN A 16 2.36 -9.11 9.38
N LEU A 17 3.52 -8.47 9.28
CA LEU A 17 4.21 -8.18 8.03
C LEU A 17 5.69 -8.55 8.20
N PRO A 18 6.06 -9.83 7.97
CA PRO A 18 7.45 -10.24 8.09
C PRO A 18 8.29 -9.66 6.96
N GLU A 19 9.43 -9.07 7.30
CA GLU A 19 10.41 -8.58 6.34
C GLU A 19 11.78 -9.18 6.64
N PRO A 20 12.55 -9.61 5.61
CA PRO A 20 13.94 -9.99 5.79
C PRO A 20 14.75 -8.81 6.34
N PHE A 21 15.39 -9.01 7.49
CA PHE A 21 16.28 -8.02 8.08
C PHE A 21 17.73 -8.48 7.95
N LYS A 22 18.47 -7.88 7.02
CA LYS A 22 19.88 -8.17 6.80
C LYS A 22 20.62 -6.85 6.62
N ALA A 23 21.75 -6.67 7.29
CA ALA A 23 22.57 -5.48 7.15
C ALA A 23 23.18 -5.39 5.75
N ASN A 24 23.27 -4.18 5.21
CA ASN A 24 24.07 -3.92 4.01
C ASN A 24 25.49 -3.53 4.43
N GLU A 25 26.42 -4.49 4.38
CA GLU A 25 27.83 -4.31 4.77
C GLU A 25 28.60 -3.30 3.88
N HIS A 26 28.03 -2.94 2.72
CA HIS A 26 28.61 -2.01 1.75
C HIS A 26 27.71 -0.80 1.52
N MET A 27 26.93 -0.41 2.53
CA MET A 27 26.01 0.73 2.42
C MET A 27 26.77 2.00 2.03
N GLN A 28 26.27 2.70 1.02
CA GLN A 28 26.65 4.06 0.69
C GLN A 28 25.46 4.98 0.95
N LEU A 29 25.73 6.17 1.49
CA LEU A 29 24.70 7.19 1.65
C LEU A 29 24.47 7.89 0.32
N HIS A 30 23.22 7.90 -0.12
CA HIS A 30 22.81 8.56 -1.35
C HIS A 30 22.04 9.84 -1.05
N LYS A 31 22.31 10.91 -1.81
CA LYS A 31 21.59 12.19 -1.73
C LYS A 31 20.10 12.03 -2.09
N ILE A 32 19.81 11.10 -2.99
CA ILE A 32 18.47 10.69 -3.41
C ILE A 32 18.45 9.17 -3.30
N GLY A 33 17.48 8.60 -2.58
CA GLY A 33 17.36 7.16 -2.35
C GLY A 33 17.08 6.82 -0.89
N VAL A 34 16.85 5.54 -0.62
CA VAL A 34 16.55 5.03 0.73
C VAL A 34 17.85 4.69 1.46
N ASN A 35 18.09 5.33 2.61
CA ASN A 35 19.29 5.16 3.42
C ASN A 35 19.00 4.39 4.72
N LEU A 36 18.57 3.13 4.63
CA LEU A 36 18.19 2.31 5.80
C LEU A 36 19.30 1.43 6.38
N GLY A 37 20.41 1.23 5.65
CA GLY A 37 21.50 0.34 6.08
C GLY A 37 21.17 -1.14 6.06
N ILE A 38 20.05 -1.50 5.43
CA ILE A 38 19.62 -2.89 5.22
C ILE A 38 19.76 -3.27 3.74
N ASP A 39 19.90 -4.56 3.50
CA ASP A 39 19.88 -5.18 2.18
C ASP A 39 18.48 -5.01 1.58
N MET A 40 18.39 -4.20 0.52
CA MET A 40 17.13 -3.89 -0.17
C MET A 40 16.80 -4.92 -1.27
N THR A 41 17.48 -6.07 -1.28
CA THR A 41 17.15 -7.17 -2.19
C THR A 41 15.69 -7.57 -1.97
N GLY A 42 14.95 -7.57 -3.07
CA GLY A 42 13.52 -7.87 -3.09
C GLY A 42 13.23 -9.33 -2.82
N LEU A 43 11.95 -9.62 -2.63
CA LEU A 43 11.51 -11.02 -2.53
C LEU A 43 11.75 -11.72 -3.87
N PRO A 44 12.11 -13.02 -3.88
CA PRO A 44 12.17 -13.77 -5.12
C PRO A 44 10.83 -13.69 -5.84
N ALA A 45 10.85 -13.31 -7.13
CA ALA A 45 9.64 -13.17 -7.95
C ALA A 45 8.99 -14.52 -8.31
N ASP A 46 9.51 -15.64 -7.78
CA ASP A 46 8.94 -16.97 -7.94
C ASP A 46 7.52 -17.01 -7.33
N PRO A 47 6.48 -17.38 -8.10
CA PRO A 47 5.11 -17.40 -7.61
C PRO A 47 4.89 -18.28 -6.37
N LYS A 48 5.62 -19.39 -6.22
CA LYS A 48 5.52 -20.27 -5.05
C LYS A 48 6.10 -19.61 -3.81
N VAL A 49 7.21 -18.87 -3.97
CA VAL A 49 7.79 -18.09 -2.87
C VAL A 49 6.83 -16.98 -2.45
N LEU A 50 6.29 -16.21 -3.40
CA LEU A 50 5.30 -15.18 -3.11
C LEU A 50 4.05 -15.74 -2.43
N GLU A 51 3.55 -16.90 -2.87
CA GLU A 51 2.41 -17.56 -2.23
C GLU A 51 2.75 -17.97 -0.79
N ALA A 52 3.91 -18.57 -0.55
CA ALA A 52 4.35 -18.97 0.78
C ALA A 52 4.48 -17.77 1.73
N VAL A 53 5.11 -16.68 1.27
CA VAL A 53 5.23 -15.43 2.04
C VAL A 53 3.86 -14.80 2.28
N SER A 54 2.96 -14.81 1.30
CA SER A 54 1.62 -14.22 1.46
C SER A 54 0.81 -14.83 2.61
N LYS A 55 1.06 -16.09 2.95
CA LYS A 55 0.38 -16.78 4.07
C LYS A 55 0.82 -16.26 5.43
N THR A 56 1.97 -15.58 5.51
CA THR A 56 2.50 -14.99 6.75
C THR A 56 2.13 -13.50 6.89
N VAL A 57 1.58 -12.90 5.84
CA VAL A 57 1.08 -11.53 5.80
C VAL A 57 -0.37 -11.51 6.27
N GLN A 58 -0.63 -10.93 7.43
CA GLN A 58 -1.93 -10.98 8.11
C GLN A 58 -2.34 -9.62 8.67
N GLY A 59 -3.65 -9.40 8.80
CA GLY A 59 -4.22 -8.24 9.48
C GLY A 59 -5.42 -8.65 10.31
N TRP A 60 -5.64 -7.99 11.44
CA TRP A 60 -6.81 -8.23 12.29
C TRP A 60 -7.12 -7.00 13.16
N LEU A 61 -8.36 -6.90 13.62
CA LEU A 61 -8.72 -6.04 14.74
C LEU A 61 -8.57 -6.83 16.03
N LEU A 62 -7.73 -6.35 16.94
CA LEU A 62 -7.54 -6.94 18.27
C LEU A 62 -8.30 -6.12 19.31
N ALA A 63 -9.22 -6.75 20.04
CA ALA A 63 -9.70 -6.21 21.31
C ALA A 63 -8.81 -6.74 22.43
N TRP A 64 -8.04 -5.85 23.05
CA TRP A 64 -7.11 -6.15 24.12
C TRP A 64 -7.68 -5.71 25.47
N ASP A 65 -7.68 -6.61 26.45
CA ASP A 65 -7.96 -6.27 27.84
C ASP A 65 -6.65 -5.81 28.51
N PRO A 66 -6.48 -4.51 28.80
CA PRO A 66 -5.24 -3.99 29.39
C PRO A 66 -5.10 -4.34 30.88
N VAL A 67 -6.19 -4.69 31.57
CA VAL A 67 -6.17 -5.06 32.99
C VAL A 67 -5.78 -6.53 33.12
N ALA A 68 -6.38 -7.41 32.32
CA ALA A 68 -6.05 -8.82 32.29
C ALA A 68 -4.76 -9.13 31.50
N GLY A 69 -4.29 -8.19 30.67
CA GLY A 69 -3.08 -8.36 29.85
C GLY A 69 -3.21 -9.43 28.77
N LYS A 70 -4.41 -9.59 28.17
CA LYS A 70 -4.68 -10.64 27.17
C LYS A 70 -5.68 -10.19 26.10
N PRO A 71 -5.72 -10.86 24.94
CA PRO A 71 -6.78 -10.66 23.95
C PRO A 71 -8.14 -11.05 24.55
N ALA A 72 -9.14 -10.18 24.40
CA ALA A 72 -10.54 -10.52 24.62
C ALA A 72 -11.11 -11.27 23.41
N PHE A 73 -10.90 -10.71 22.21
CA PHE A 73 -11.24 -11.34 20.93
C PHE A 73 -10.42 -10.74 19.78
N ARG A 74 -10.51 -11.36 18.60
CA ARG A 74 -9.93 -10.88 17.33
C ARG A 74 -10.96 -10.97 16.22
N VAL A 75 -10.91 -10.01 15.29
CA VAL A 75 -11.61 -10.06 14.00
C VAL A 75 -10.56 -10.15 12.91
N GLU A 76 -10.48 -11.31 12.24
CA GLU A 76 -9.48 -11.55 11.20
C GLU A 76 -9.84 -10.81 9.91
N HIS A 77 -8.84 -10.16 9.31
CA HIS A 77 -8.97 -9.46 8.02
C HIS A 77 -8.19 -10.22 6.95
N SER A 78 -8.67 -10.15 5.71
CA SER A 78 -8.06 -10.87 4.58
C SER A 78 -6.72 -10.27 4.12
N ALA A 79 -6.41 -9.05 4.55
CA ALA A 79 -5.22 -8.29 4.18
C ALA A 79 -4.70 -7.45 5.37
N PRO A 80 -3.39 -7.11 5.38
CA PRO A 80 -2.77 -6.25 6.40
C PRO A 80 -3.09 -4.76 6.12
N TRP A 81 -2.43 -3.85 6.84
CA TRP A 81 -2.43 -2.41 6.56
C TRP A 81 -3.82 -1.76 6.62
N ASN A 82 -4.71 -2.33 7.44
CA ASN A 82 -6.05 -1.79 7.68
C ASN A 82 -5.96 -0.49 8.46
N GLY A 83 -6.98 0.35 8.30
CA GLY A 83 -7.01 1.67 8.88
C GLY A 83 -7.11 1.70 10.38
N GLY A 84 -6.95 2.91 10.91
CA GLY A 84 -7.22 3.22 12.30
C GLY A 84 -8.65 2.88 12.71
N VAL A 85 -8.92 2.95 14.01
CA VAL A 85 -10.20 2.54 14.59
C VAL A 85 -10.79 3.65 15.45
N LEU A 86 -12.12 3.66 15.55
CA LEU A 86 -12.90 4.55 16.40
C LEU A 86 -13.84 3.72 17.27
N ALA A 87 -13.75 3.85 18.60
CA ALA A 87 -14.73 3.29 19.53
C ALA A 87 -15.71 4.39 19.98
N THR A 88 -16.99 4.04 20.15
CA THR A 88 -18.05 5.00 20.54
C THR A 88 -18.82 4.51 21.77
N GLY A 89 -19.52 5.42 22.45
CA GLY A 89 -20.36 5.11 23.61
C GLY A 89 -21.60 4.25 23.31
N GLY A 90 -21.90 3.99 22.03
CA GLY A 90 -22.96 3.08 21.60
C GLY A 90 -22.52 1.63 21.47
N ASP A 91 -21.40 1.25 22.10
CA ASP A 91 -20.80 -0.09 22.06
C ASP A 91 -20.49 -0.56 20.62
N LEU A 92 -20.00 0.39 19.79
CA LEU A 92 -19.55 0.16 18.41
C LEU A 92 -18.07 0.50 18.23
N VAL A 93 -17.39 -0.27 17.39
CA VAL A 93 -16.03 0.01 16.87
C VAL A 93 -16.07 0.10 15.35
N PHE A 94 -15.63 1.22 14.80
CA PHE A 94 -15.55 1.46 13.36
C PHE A 94 -14.11 1.30 12.86
N GLN A 95 -13.95 0.71 11.67
CA GLN A 95 -12.66 0.54 11.01
C GLN A 95 -12.81 0.56 9.48
N GLY A 96 -11.88 1.21 8.79
CA GLY A 96 -11.71 1.02 7.34
C GLY A 96 -10.69 -0.07 7.05
N LEU A 97 -10.95 -0.93 6.07
CA LEU A 97 -10.08 -2.03 5.67
C LEU A 97 -9.27 -1.70 4.42
N SER A 98 -8.10 -2.31 4.27
CA SER A 98 -7.24 -2.13 3.09
C SER A 98 -7.87 -2.68 1.81
N THR A 99 -8.81 -3.61 1.93
CA THR A 99 -9.64 -4.15 0.84
C THR A 99 -10.74 -3.21 0.36
N GLY A 100 -10.96 -2.09 1.07
CA GLY A 100 -11.87 -1.02 0.69
C GLY A 100 -13.27 -1.08 1.30
N THR A 101 -13.47 -1.93 2.32
CA THR A 101 -14.69 -1.92 3.11
C THR A 101 -14.55 -1.00 4.34
N PHE A 102 -15.59 -0.23 4.64
CA PHE A 102 -15.75 0.44 5.92
C PHE A 102 -16.74 -0.34 6.78
N GLU A 103 -16.33 -0.72 7.99
CA GLU A 103 -17.05 -1.67 8.83
C GLU A 103 -17.33 -1.10 10.22
N ALA A 104 -18.42 -1.56 10.84
CA ALA A 104 -18.69 -1.38 12.25
C ALA A 104 -18.90 -2.73 12.94
N TYR A 105 -18.25 -2.91 14.09
CA TYR A 105 -18.31 -4.11 14.91
C TYR A 105 -18.98 -3.82 16.24
N ASP A 106 -19.67 -4.83 16.78
CA ASP A 106 -20.04 -4.88 18.18
C ASP A 106 -18.78 -4.85 19.05
N ALA A 107 -18.70 -3.90 19.99
CA ALA A 107 -17.51 -3.65 20.78
C ALA A 107 -17.14 -4.79 21.74
N ASN A 108 -18.10 -5.67 22.09
CA ASN A 108 -17.90 -6.72 23.09
C ASN A 108 -17.61 -8.09 22.46
N THR A 109 -18.07 -8.31 21.23
CA THR A 109 -18.01 -9.61 20.55
C THR A 109 -17.20 -9.59 19.26
N GLY A 110 -16.96 -8.41 18.67
CA GLY A 110 -16.33 -8.28 17.36
C GLY A 110 -17.23 -8.65 16.19
N LYS A 111 -18.51 -8.93 16.42
CA LYS A 111 -19.47 -9.24 15.36
C LYS A 111 -19.63 -8.04 14.44
N THR A 112 -19.48 -8.24 13.14
CA THR A 112 -19.77 -7.21 12.13
C THR A 112 -21.27 -6.89 12.12
N LEU A 113 -21.60 -5.61 12.27
CA LEU A 113 -22.96 -5.07 12.30
C LEU A 113 -23.29 -4.21 11.08
N PHE A 114 -22.26 -3.65 10.44
CA PHE A 114 -22.38 -2.79 9.26
C PHE A 114 -21.16 -2.96 8.38
N GLN A 115 -21.36 -2.94 7.06
CA GLN A 115 -20.32 -2.91 6.04
C GLN A 115 -20.74 -2.01 4.89
N PHE A 116 -19.78 -1.28 4.32
CA PHE A 116 -19.96 -0.43 3.16
C PHE A 116 -18.75 -0.52 2.25
N ASP A 117 -18.96 -0.70 0.95
CA ASP A 117 -17.88 -0.69 -0.06
C ASP A 117 -17.51 0.76 -0.44
N ALA A 118 -16.30 1.19 -0.08
CA ALA A 118 -15.78 2.53 -0.36
C ALA A 118 -15.07 2.64 -1.73
N HIS A 119 -14.99 1.53 -2.49
CA HIS A 119 -14.28 1.39 -3.75
C HIS A 119 -12.75 1.62 -3.68
N THR A 120 -12.16 1.83 -2.50
CA THR A 120 -10.72 1.99 -2.31
C THR A 120 -10.31 1.64 -0.88
N GLY A 121 -9.13 1.05 -0.71
CA GLY A 121 -8.54 0.75 0.58
C GLY A 121 -8.49 1.96 1.51
N ILE A 122 -8.64 1.71 2.81
CA ILE A 122 -8.74 2.75 3.82
C ILE A 122 -7.68 2.55 4.89
N VAL A 123 -6.85 3.57 5.10
CA VAL A 123 -5.78 3.56 6.11
C VAL A 123 -6.00 4.58 7.24
N ALA A 124 -6.83 5.60 7.01
CA ALA A 124 -7.12 6.62 8.00
C ALA A 124 -8.04 6.10 9.13
N PRO A 125 -7.95 6.65 10.35
CA PRO A 125 -8.96 6.41 11.38
C PRO A 125 -10.27 7.14 11.07
N PRO A 126 -11.43 6.57 11.42
CA PRO A 126 -12.71 7.30 11.41
C PRO A 126 -12.79 8.32 12.54
N VAL A 127 -13.64 9.33 12.37
CA VAL A 127 -14.02 10.31 13.41
C VAL A 127 -15.54 10.39 13.55
N SER A 128 -16.05 10.70 14.74
CA SER A 128 -17.49 10.95 14.93
C SER A 128 -17.73 12.32 15.56
N TYR A 129 -18.81 12.96 15.13
CA TYR A 129 -19.21 14.30 15.57
C TYR A 129 -20.73 14.44 15.47
N ALA A 130 -21.28 15.56 15.98
CA ALA A 130 -22.69 15.87 15.86
C ALA A 130 -22.92 17.28 15.32
N VAL A 131 -23.96 17.43 14.49
CA VAL A 131 -24.42 18.72 13.96
C VAL A 131 -25.93 18.77 14.10
N GLY A 132 -26.46 19.82 14.75
CA GLY A 132 -27.91 19.99 14.94
C GLY A 132 -28.57 18.81 15.67
N GLY A 133 -27.87 18.17 16.62
CA GLY A 133 -28.35 17.00 17.35
C GLY A 133 -28.29 15.66 16.59
N ARG A 134 -27.84 15.65 15.33
CA ARG A 134 -27.63 14.42 14.54
C ARG A 134 -26.17 14.01 14.59
N GLN A 135 -25.91 12.73 14.89
CA GLN A 135 -24.55 12.15 14.87
C GLN A 135 -24.13 11.74 13.46
N TYR A 136 -22.85 11.95 13.17
CA TYR A 136 -22.17 11.57 11.94
C TYR A 136 -20.90 10.79 12.27
N VAL A 137 -20.49 9.91 11.35
CA VAL A 137 -19.20 9.25 11.32
C VAL A 137 -18.53 9.57 10.00
N ALA A 138 -17.38 10.22 10.01
CA ALA A 138 -16.62 10.56 8.82
C ALA A 138 -15.33 9.76 8.73
N ILE A 139 -14.90 9.47 7.50
CA ILE A 139 -13.66 8.76 7.22
C ILE A 139 -13.07 9.24 5.90
N GLU A 140 -11.78 9.54 5.91
CA GLU A 140 -11.01 9.76 4.70
C GLU A 140 -10.66 8.40 4.09
N VAL A 141 -11.14 8.15 2.88
CA VAL A 141 -10.85 6.92 2.13
C VAL A 141 -9.80 7.20 1.08
N GLY A 142 -8.84 6.31 0.96
CA GLY A 142 -7.71 6.46 0.06
C GLY A 142 -6.61 5.46 0.37
N TRP A 143 -6.30 4.62 -0.61
CA TRP A 143 -5.25 3.62 -0.49
C TRP A 143 -3.87 4.27 -0.55
N GLY A 144 -3.01 3.98 0.43
CA GLY A 144 -1.72 4.67 0.57
C GLY A 144 -0.87 4.22 1.75
N GLY A 145 0.22 4.95 1.99
CA GLY A 145 1.22 4.63 3.00
C GLY A 145 2.35 3.75 2.47
N ALA A 146 3.29 3.39 3.35
CA ALA A 146 4.52 2.70 2.96
C ALA A 146 4.28 1.33 2.31
N PHE A 147 3.32 0.54 2.83
CA PHE A 147 3.09 -0.82 2.34
C PHE A 147 2.72 -0.90 0.84
N PRO A 148 1.74 -0.13 0.30
CA PRO A 148 1.49 -0.14 -1.14
C PRO A 148 2.53 0.59 -2.00
N LEU A 149 3.44 1.34 -1.41
CA LEU A 149 4.56 1.95 -2.15
C LEU A 149 5.75 0.99 -2.26
N MET A 150 6.03 0.23 -1.21
CA MET A 150 7.24 -0.59 -1.09
C MET A 150 6.97 -2.09 -1.27
N GLY A 151 5.86 -2.61 -0.71
CA GLY A 151 5.58 -4.04 -0.58
C GLY A 151 5.31 -4.80 -1.88
N GLY A 152 5.30 -4.09 -3.00
CA GLY A 152 5.21 -4.64 -4.35
C GLY A 152 4.07 -5.63 -4.54
N ALA A 153 4.40 -6.84 -5.01
CA ALA A 153 3.40 -7.89 -5.24
C ALA A 153 2.60 -8.22 -3.98
N LEU A 154 3.21 -8.21 -2.77
CA LEU A 154 2.50 -8.52 -1.52
C LEU A 154 1.37 -7.53 -1.23
N ALA A 155 1.53 -6.27 -1.64
CA ALA A 155 0.48 -5.26 -1.51
C ALA A 155 -0.72 -5.51 -2.45
N ARG A 156 -0.63 -6.47 -3.37
CA ARG A 156 -1.66 -6.80 -4.37
C ARG A 156 -2.26 -8.20 -4.24
N ILE A 157 -1.68 -9.11 -3.45
CA ILE A 157 -2.11 -10.54 -3.42
C ILE A 157 -3.58 -10.73 -3.00
N ARG A 158 -4.06 -9.90 -2.08
CA ARG A 158 -5.45 -9.92 -1.57
C ARG A 158 -6.15 -8.58 -1.71
N ASN A 159 -5.48 -7.61 -2.35
CA ASN A 159 -5.95 -6.24 -2.43
C ASN A 159 -5.86 -5.73 -3.87
N THR A 160 -7.00 -5.52 -4.50
CA THR A 160 -7.10 -4.94 -5.83
C THR A 160 -7.26 -3.42 -5.79
N SER A 161 -7.31 -2.81 -4.61
CA SER A 161 -7.51 -1.38 -4.41
C SER A 161 -6.53 -0.55 -5.23
N ILE A 162 -7.07 0.43 -5.93
CA ILE A 162 -6.33 1.60 -6.40
C ILE A 162 -6.85 2.81 -5.64
N ASN A 163 -6.02 3.84 -5.48
CA ASN A 163 -6.36 4.99 -4.67
C ASN A 163 -7.50 5.83 -5.31
N HIS A 164 -8.58 6.06 -4.55
CA HIS A 164 -9.63 7.03 -4.89
C HIS A 164 -9.96 7.90 -3.68
N SER A 165 -9.25 9.01 -3.56
CA SER A 165 -9.38 9.89 -2.40
C SER A 165 -10.78 10.51 -2.30
N ARG A 166 -11.48 10.26 -1.20
CA ARG A 166 -12.78 10.88 -0.85
C ARG A 166 -12.88 11.09 0.66
N LEU A 167 -13.72 12.04 1.07
CA LEU A 167 -14.27 12.07 2.42
C LEU A 167 -15.66 11.43 2.37
N LEU A 168 -15.86 10.33 3.11
CA LEU A 168 -17.16 9.70 3.27
C LEU A 168 -17.74 10.07 4.63
N VAL A 169 -19.02 10.43 4.67
CA VAL A 169 -19.72 10.80 5.90
C VAL A 169 -21.01 10.00 5.99
N PHE A 170 -21.14 9.25 7.09
CA PHE A 170 -22.26 8.36 7.36
C PHE A 170 -23.13 8.94 8.48
N ALA A 171 -24.43 8.74 8.37
CA ALA A 171 -25.40 8.99 9.43
C ALA A 171 -26.55 7.99 9.30
N LEU A 172 -27.30 7.77 10.38
CA LEU A 172 -28.53 6.97 10.31
C LEU A 172 -29.48 7.55 9.26
N ASN A 173 -30.11 6.67 8.48
CA ASN A 173 -31.02 7.01 7.36
C ASN A 173 -30.39 7.90 6.28
N GLY A 174 -29.07 7.77 6.04
CA GLY A 174 -28.43 8.31 4.85
C GLY A 174 -28.78 7.49 3.60
N HIS A 175 -28.97 8.15 2.45
CA HIS A 175 -29.36 7.52 1.20
C HIS A 175 -28.43 7.86 0.02
N ASP A 176 -27.34 8.58 0.29
CA ASP A 176 -26.35 8.91 -0.73
C ASP A 176 -25.65 7.65 -1.25
N SER A 177 -25.27 7.66 -2.52
CA SER A 177 -24.55 6.56 -3.16
C SER A 177 -23.24 7.05 -3.77
N LEU A 178 -22.25 6.16 -3.83
CA LEU A 178 -21.04 6.45 -4.59
C LEU A 178 -21.34 6.46 -6.08
N PRO A 179 -20.64 7.29 -6.87
CA PRO A 179 -20.70 7.17 -8.32
C PRO A 179 -20.31 5.75 -8.74
N PRO A 180 -20.88 5.23 -9.85
CA PRO A 180 -20.51 3.93 -10.38
C PRO A 180 -19.00 3.79 -10.50
N GLU A 181 -18.50 2.60 -10.16
CA GLU A 181 -17.10 2.29 -10.32
C GLU A 181 -16.77 2.19 -11.83
N THR A 182 -16.25 3.27 -12.42
CA THR A 182 -15.96 3.33 -13.87
C THR A 182 -14.68 2.57 -14.26
N ARG A 183 -14.18 1.65 -13.43
CA ARG A 183 -12.86 1.03 -13.62
C ARG A 183 -12.88 0.01 -14.76
N GLN A 184 -12.61 0.49 -15.98
CA GLN A 184 -11.85 -0.33 -16.92
C GLN A 184 -10.39 -0.33 -16.43
N SER A 185 -9.89 -1.45 -15.93
CA SER A 185 -8.44 -1.61 -15.88
C SER A 185 -7.95 -1.47 -17.31
N GLN A 186 -7.25 -0.39 -17.65
CA GLN A 186 -6.57 -0.35 -18.93
C GLN A 186 -5.65 -1.56 -18.96
N ARG A 187 -5.87 -2.45 -19.93
CA ARG A 187 -5.04 -3.65 -20.07
C ARG A 187 -3.62 -3.15 -20.24
N PRO A 188 -2.69 -3.60 -19.39
CA PRO A 188 -1.32 -3.17 -19.54
C PRO A 188 -0.79 -3.53 -20.92
N VAL A 189 -0.15 -2.57 -21.59
CA VAL A 189 0.46 -2.81 -22.91
C VAL A 189 1.86 -3.34 -22.70
N LYS A 190 2.13 -4.54 -23.23
CA LYS A 190 3.47 -5.11 -23.21
C LYS A 190 4.38 -4.33 -24.14
N THR A 191 5.59 -4.03 -23.68
CA THR A 191 6.59 -3.38 -24.53
C THR A 191 7.09 -4.36 -25.59
N ALA A 192 7.38 -3.88 -26.80
CA ALA A 192 8.01 -4.68 -27.85
C ALA A 192 9.55 -4.67 -27.75
N GLN A 193 10.11 -3.90 -26.81
CA GLN A 193 11.55 -3.77 -26.62
C GLN A 193 12.16 -5.08 -26.08
N THR A 194 13.40 -5.36 -26.51
CA THR A 194 14.23 -6.42 -25.93
C THR A 194 15.14 -5.85 -24.85
N PHE A 195 15.69 -6.73 -24.01
CA PHE A 195 16.63 -6.37 -22.95
C PHE A 195 17.90 -7.22 -23.03
N ASP A 196 19.00 -6.65 -22.53
CA ASP A 196 20.24 -7.35 -22.25
C ASP A 196 20.17 -7.95 -20.83
N GLN A 197 20.42 -9.26 -20.72
CA GLN A 197 20.29 -9.99 -19.45
C GLN A 197 21.28 -9.50 -18.39
N LYS A 198 22.52 -9.17 -18.77
CA LYS A 198 23.54 -8.70 -17.82
C LYS A 198 23.15 -7.30 -17.32
N LYS A 199 22.75 -6.40 -18.21
CA LYS A 199 22.27 -5.06 -17.84
C LYS A 199 21.02 -5.11 -16.97
N ALA A 200 20.11 -6.06 -17.21
CA ALA A 200 18.93 -6.23 -16.37
C ALA A 200 19.30 -6.69 -14.95
N GLN A 201 20.33 -7.53 -14.79
CA GLN A 201 20.85 -7.92 -13.48
C GLN A 201 21.52 -6.76 -12.75
N GLU A 202 22.33 -5.95 -13.45
CA GLU A 202 22.95 -4.74 -12.90
C GLU A 202 21.87 -3.71 -12.50
N GLY A 203 20.89 -3.50 -13.37
CA GLY A 203 19.77 -2.58 -13.17
C GLY A 203 18.84 -2.95 -12.02
N TYR A 204 18.75 -4.22 -11.65
CA TYR A 204 17.94 -4.68 -10.52
C TYR A 204 18.38 -4.02 -9.20
N GLY A 205 19.68 -4.07 -8.87
CA GLY A 205 20.19 -3.48 -7.62
C GLY A 205 19.97 -1.97 -7.59
N ILE A 206 20.17 -1.30 -8.72
CA ILE A 206 19.94 0.14 -8.85
C ILE A 206 18.45 0.45 -8.66
N TYR A 207 17.56 -0.30 -9.31
CA TYR A 207 16.12 -0.14 -9.14
C TYR A 207 15.69 -0.27 -7.68
N GLN A 208 16.20 -1.28 -6.97
CA GLN A 208 15.84 -1.52 -5.56
C GLN A 208 16.26 -0.36 -4.64
N ASN A 209 17.38 0.28 -4.93
CA ASN A 209 17.90 1.39 -4.12
C ASN A 209 17.22 2.74 -4.40
N TYR A 210 16.83 3.00 -5.65
CA TYR A 210 16.38 4.32 -6.09
C TYR A 210 14.90 4.40 -6.46
N CYS A 211 14.27 3.29 -6.84
CA CYS A 211 12.93 3.30 -7.44
C CYS A 211 11.90 2.52 -6.61
N MET A 212 12.31 1.42 -5.98
CA MET A 212 11.42 0.49 -5.27
C MET A 212 10.56 1.18 -4.21
N ALA A 213 11.10 2.17 -3.49
CA ALA A 213 10.40 2.85 -2.42
C ALA A 213 9.10 3.56 -2.87
N CYS A 214 8.95 3.80 -4.17
CA CYS A 214 7.78 4.42 -4.79
C CYS A 214 7.05 3.46 -5.75
N HIS A 215 7.81 2.70 -6.54
CA HIS A 215 7.27 1.87 -7.62
C HIS A 215 7.11 0.38 -7.26
N GLY A 216 7.38 0.04 -6.00
CA GLY A 216 7.18 -1.28 -5.42
C GLY A 216 8.30 -2.26 -5.71
N ASP A 217 8.41 -3.25 -4.83
CA ASP A 217 9.38 -4.33 -4.92
C ASP A 217 9.31 -5.04 -6.28
N ASN A 218 10.48 -5.33 -6.85
CA ASN A 218 10.62 -6.00 -8.15
C ASN A 218 9.83 -5.36 -9.31
N ALA A 219 9.63 -4.04 -9.25
CA ALA A 219 8.87 -3.24 -10.21
C ALA A 219 7.36 -3.53 -10.27
N VAL A 220 6.81 -4.20 -9.26
CA VAL A 220 5.37 -4.41 -9.15
C VAL A 220 4.78 -3.30 -8.30
N SER A 221 3.92 -2.44 -8.84
CA SER A 221 3.28 -1.39 -8.02
C SER A 221 2.19 -1.96 -7.11
N GLY A 222 2.09 -1.42 -5.89
CA GLY A 222 0.98 -1.69 -4.96
C GLY A 222 -0.32 -0.92 -5.26
N GLY A 223 -0.42 -0.25 -6.41
CA GLY A 223 -1.67 0.37 -6.90
C GLY A 223 -1.87 1.83 -6.52
N VAL A 224 -0.82 2.49 -5.99
CA VAL A 224 -0.83 3.92 -5.63
C VAL A 224 -0.09 4.76 -6.67
N LEU A 225 1.12 4.34 -7.03
CA LEU A 225 1.94 4.96 -8.08
C LEU A 225 2.00 4.09 -9.34
N PRO A 226 2.45 4.62 -10.49
CA PRO A 226 2.51 3.85 -11.73
C PRO A 226 3.34 2.56 -11.59
N ASP A 227 2.83 1.47 -12.14
CA ASP A 227 3.56 0.22 -12.33
C ASP A 227 4.50 0.37 -13.53
N LEU A 228 5.80 0.45 -13.26
CA LEU A 228 6.79 0.80 -14.28
C LEU A 228 6.98 -0.28 -15.34
N ARG A 229 6.54 -1.52 -15.09
CA ARG A 229 6.56 -2.59 -16.10
C ARG A 229 5.73 -2.22 -17.32
N TRP A 230 4.71 -1.37 -17.15
CA TRP A 230 3.75 -0.98 -18.18
C TRP A 230 3.94 0.46 -18.66
N SER A 231 5.08 1.09 -18.32
CA SER A 231 5.34 2.47 -18.69
C SER A 231 5.63 2.61 -20.18
N GLY A 232 4.92 3.52 -20.87
CA GLY A 232 5.23 3.87 -22.26
C GLY A 232 6.62 4.50 -22.44
N ALA A 233 7.26 4.98 -21.37
CA ALA A 233 8.63 5.48 -21.42
C ALA A 233 9.65 4.38 -21.74
N LEU A 234 9.31 3.10 -21.59
CA LEU A 234 10.19 1.98 -21.91
C LEU A 234 10.49 1.86 -23.41
N GLU A 235 9.62 2.40 -24.28
CA GLU A 235 9.70 2.27 -25.74
C GLU A 235 10.92 2.96 -26.38
N SER A 236 11.60 3.85 -25.66
CA SER A 236 12.86 4.43 -26.14
C SER A 236 13.78 4.81 -25.00
N MET A 237 15.09 4.67 -25.23
CA MET A 237 16.11 5.14 -24.30
C MET A 237 15.98 6.65 -24.03
N GLN A 238 15.69 7.46 -25.05
CA GLN A 238 15.51 8.90 -24.90
C GLN A 238 14.26 9.25 -24.09
N GLY A 239 13.16 8.52 -24.28
CA GLY A 239 11.92 8.69 -23.52
C GLY A 239 12.11 8.35 -22.04
N PHE A 240 12.72 7.19 -21.75
CA PHE A 240 13.02 6.79 -20.38
C PHE A 240 13.97 7.77 -19.69
N HIS A 241 15.04 8.20 -20.37
CA HIS A 241 15.99 9.17 -19.83
C HIS A 241 15.37 10.58 -19.70
N ALA A 242 14.36 10.94 -20.49
CA ALA A 242 13.64 12.19 -20.30
C ALA A 242 12.93 12.22 -18.94
N VAL A 243 12.28 11.11 -18.56
CA VAL A 243 11.57 10.98 -17.29
C VAL A 243 12.56 10.86 -16.13
N VAL A 244 13.42 9.83 -16.14
CA VAL A 244 14.29 9.49 -15.01
C VAL A 244 15.50 10.41 -14.90
N GLY A 245 16.16 10.69 -16.03
CA GLY A 245 17.39 11.47 -16.06
C GLY A 245 17.16 12.98 -16.07
N ARG A 246 16.17 13.46 -16.84
CA ARG A 246 15.95 14.90 -17.06
C ARG A 246 14.77 15.49 -16.29
N GLY A 247 14.02 14.67 -15.54
CA GLY A 247 12.96 15.15 -14.67
C GLY A 247 11.73 15.67 -15.42
N ALA A 248 11.37 15.06 -16.56
CA ALA A 248 10.19 15.46 -17.33
C ALA A 248 8.88 15.40 -16.50
N LEU A 249 8.87 14.64 -15.41
CA LEU A 249 7.75 14.52 -14.47
C LEU A 249 8.06 15.08 -13.06
N ALA A 250 9.09 15.91 -12.91
CA ALA A 250 9.49 16.47 -11.61
C ALA A 250 8.39 17.28 -10.94
N ASN A 251 7.61 18.04 -11.72
CA ASN A 251 6.46 18.80 -11.22
C ASN A 251 5.29 17.91 -10.74
N TYR A 252 5.32 16.60 -11.05
CA TYR A 252 4.35 15.61 -10.60
C TYR A 252 4.92 14.71 -9.49
N GLY A 253 6.06 15.06 -8.92
CA GLY A 253 6.67 14.34 -7.79
C GLY A 253 7.63 13.21 -8.18
N MET A 254 7.93 13.01 -9.47
CA MET A 254 8.97 12.05 -9.91
C MET A 254 10.36 12.71 -9.94
N PRO A 255 11.29 12.34 -9.04
CA PRO A 255 12.58 13.03 -8.94
C PRO A 255 13.44 12.92 -10.20
N LYS A 256 14.34 13.90 -10.38
CA LYS A 256 15.41 13.84 -11.39
C LYS A 256 16.60 13.08 -10.81
N PHE A 257 17.08 12.06 -11.51
CA PHE A 257 18.16 11.20 -11.02
C PHE A 257 19.54 11.45 -11.65
N SER A 258 19.67 12.34 -12.65
CA SER A 258 20.98 12.62 -13.27
C SER A 258 22.04 13.25 -12.35
N ASP A 259 21.64 13.68 -11.16
CA ASP A 259 22.57 14.18 -10.13
C ASP A 259 23.23 13.04 -9.33
N VAL A 260 22.69 11.82 -9.41
CA VAL A 260 23.12 10.65 -8.63
C VAL A 260 23.31 9.37 -9.46
N LEU A 261 22.76 9.31 -10.68
CA LEU A 261 22.88 8.19 -11.61
C LEU A 261 23.43 8.66 -12.97
N LYS A 262 24.33 7.86 -13.53
CA LYS A 262 24.84 7.98 -14.89
C LYS A 262 23.78 7.55 -15.90
N SER A 263 23.89 8.04 -17.14
CA SER A 263 22.99 7.61 -18.22
C SER A 263 23.05 6.10 -18.50
N SER A 264 24.20 5.44 -18.28
CA SER A 264 24.32 3.98 -18.40
C SER A 264 23.51 3.23 -17.33
N GLU A 265 23.58 3.70 -16.08
CA GLU A 265 22.82 3.14 -14.95
C GLU A 265 21.30 3.30 -15.15
N ILE A 266 20.88 4.45 -15.70
CA ILE A 266 19.47 4.66 -16.08
C ILE A 266 19.03 3.67 -17.17
N GLU A 267 19.91 3.34 -18.12
CA GLU A 267 19.62 2.34 -19.15
C GLU A 267 19.60 0.91 -18.60
N GLU A 268 20.44 0.58 -17.61
CA GLU A 268 20.39 -0.69 -16.88
C GLU A 268 19.06 -0.87 -16.16
N ILE A 269 18.54 0.17 -15.49
CA ILE A 269 17.18 0.16 -14.91
C ILE A 269 16.13 -0.11 -15.99
N ARG A 270 16.23 0.52 -17.17
CA ARG A 270 15.29 0.27 -18.28
C ARG A 270 15.31 -1.20 -18.72
N ASN A 271 16.49 -1.80 -18.84
CA ASN A 271 16.64 -3.23 -19.18
C ASN A 271 16.01 -4.12 -18.11
N PHE A 272 16.20 -3.81 -16.83
CA PHE A 272 15.53 -4.50 -15.73
C PHE A 272 14.01 -4.42 -15.87
N LEU A 273 13.44 -3.23 -16.07
CA LEU A 273 11.99 -3.05 -16.19
C LEU A 273 11.39 -3.80 -17.40
N ILE A 274 12.08 -3.80 -18.55
CA ILE A 274 11.68 -4.58 -19.73
C ILE A 274 11.69 -6.09 -19.40
N SER A 275 12.70 -6.58 -18.68
CA SER A 275 12.77 -8.00 -18.27
C SER A 275 11.59 -8.42 -17.36
N ARG A 276 10.97 -7.46 -16.67
CA ARG A 276 9.81 -7.67 -15.77
C ARG A 276 8.45 -7.54 -16.48
N ASN A 277 8.41 -7.20 -17.78
CA ASN A 277 7.17 -7.04 -18.57
C ASN A 277 6.56 -8.41 -18.98
N HIS A 278 6.18 -9.24 -18.01
CA HIS A 278 5.49 -10.52 -18.26
C HIS A 278 4.21 -10.67 -17.45
#